data_AF-A0A925GS21-F1
#
_entry.id   AF-A0A925GS21-F1
#
_cell.length_a   1.000
_cell.length_b   1.000
_cell.length_c   1.000
_cell.angle_alpha   90.00
_cell.angle_beta   90.00
_cell.angle_gamma   90.00
#
_symmetry.space_group_name_H-M   'P 1'
#
loop_
_entity.id
_entity.type
_entity.pdbx_description
1 polymer ?
#
loop_
_entity_poly.entity_id
_entity_poly.type
_entity_poly.pdbx_seq_one_letter_code
_entity_poly.pdbx_strand_id
1 'polypeptide(L)'
;LFDSRDAAGRGIALVTGERFNLQLIVSDGTSRFAAESDYGTHPGTLAVGAWQHVAIIADGGPRIVSFVVDGELNDGGATRQFGWTRIASELDNLSGPNGATTARIAPAVLGEVGVVRFYNRYLTTSEAVGNWRAGS
;
A
#
# COMPACT_ATOMS: atom_id res chain seq x y z
N LEU A 1 -7.60 -5.84 0.18
CA LEU A 1 -7.00 -6.06 -1.15
C LEU A 1 -5.97 -7.19 -1.16
N PHE A 2 -5.01 -7.19 -0.24
CA PHE A 2 -4.01 -8.24 -0.10
C PHE A 2 -3.84 -8.56 1.39
N ASP A 3 -3.65 -9.82 1.75
CA ASP A 3 -3.38 -10.22 3.13
C ASP A 3 -2.48 -11.45 3.18
N SER A 4 -1.25 -11.29 3.69
CA SER A 4 -0.30 -12.37 3.97
C SER A 4 -0.08 -12.59 5.47
N ARG A 5 -0.98 -12.07 6.32
CA ARG A 5 -0.81 -12.21 7.76
C ARG A 5 -1.08 -13.64 8.23
N ASP A 6 -0.24 -14.12 9.15
CA ASP A 6 -0.48 -15.38 9.87
C ASP A 6 -1.47 -15.21 11.03
N ALA A 7 -1.71 -16.30 11.78
CA ALA A 7 -2.59 -16.30 12.94
C ALA A 7 -2.13 -15.38 14.08
N ALA A 8 -0.83 -15.06 14.15
CA ALA A 8 -0.27 -14.11 15.09
C ALA A 8 -0.29 -12.66 14.56
N GLY A 9 -0.85 -12.42 13.37
CA GLY A 9 -0.94 -11.11 12.74
C GLY A 9 0.34 -10.65 12.03
N ARG A 10 1.37 -11.51 11.96
CA ARG A 10 2.64 -11.21 11.29
C ARG A 10 2.45 -11.28 9.79
N GLY A 11 2.91 -10.28 9.05
CA GLY A 11 2.81 -10.24 7.60
C GLY A 11 2.47 -8.84 7.09
N ILE A 12 1.95 -8.80 5.87
CA ILE A 12 1.57 -7.57 5.17
C ILE A 12 0.08 -7.64 4.85
N ALA A 13 -0.64 -6.55 5.08
CA ALA A 13 -2.01 -6.39 4.62
C ALA A 13 -2.17 -5.06 3.89
N LEU A 14 -2.85 -5.09 2.76
CA LEU A 14 -3.35 -3.92 2.06
C LEU A 14 -4.87 -3.92 2.17
N VAL A 15 -5.42 -2.92 2.84
CA VAL A 15 -6.85 -2.79 3.11
C VAL A 15 -7.37 -1.44 2.63
N THR A 16 -8.67 -1.36 2.37
CA THR A 16 -9.38 -0.10 2.19
C THR A 16 -9.62 0.53 3.56
N GLY A 17 -9.29 1.80 3.71
CA GLY A 17 -9.62 2.59 4.89
C GLY A 17 -11.05 3.14 4.84
N GLU A 18 -11.46 3.80 5.91
CA GLU A 18 -12.82 4.34 6.07
C GLU A 18 -13.03 5.68 5.33
N ARG A 19 -11.96 6.26 4.76
CA ARG A 19 -11.97 7.59 4.13
C ARG A 19 -11.59 7.52 2.65
N PHE A 20 -12.07 6.48 1.96
CA PHE A 20 -11.80 6.25 0.54
C PHE A 20 -10.29 6.27 0.23
N ASN A 21 -9.51 5.60 1.07
CA ASN A 21 -8.06 5.50 0.95
C ASN A 21 -7.60 4.05 1.12
N LEU A 22 -6.33 3.79 0.87
CA LEU A 22 -5.69 2.53 1.16
C LEU A 22 -4.80 2.65 2.38
N GLN A 23 -4.72 1.55 3.13
CA GLN A 23 -3.79 1.39 4.24
C GLN A 23 -2.94 0.14 3.99
N LEU A 24 -1.63 0.33 3.90
CA LEU A 24 -0.64 -0.72 4.03
C LEU A 24 -0.38 -0.92 5.52
N ILE A 25 -0.48 -2.16 5.98
CA ILE A 25 -0.15 -2.58 7.33
C ILE A 25 0.97 -3.61 7.25
N VAL A 26 2.02 -3.42 8.03
CA VAL A 26 3.13 -4.37 8.17
C VAL A 26 3.29 -4.66 9.65
N SER A 27 3.38 -5.94 10.01
CA SER A 27 3.66 -6.34 11.39
C SER A 27 4.56 -7.56 11.45
N ASP A 28 5.49 -7.57 12.39
CA ASP A 28 6.33 -8.73 12.73
C ASP A 28 5.78 -9.51 13.94
N GLY A 29 4.60 -9.15 14.45
CA GLY A 29 3.93 -9.76 15.59
C GLY A 29 4.21 -9.08 16.93
N THR A 30 5.19 -8.18 16.97
CA THR A 30 5.52 -7.36 18.13
C THR A 30 5.30 -5.88 17.81
N SER A 31 5.89 -5.43 16.71
CA SER A 31 5.81 -4.09 16.15
C SER A 31 4.83 -4.05 14.98
N ARG A 32 4.25 -2.86 14.76
CA ARG A 32 3.36 -2.59 13.64
C ARG A 32 3.67 -1.23 13.04
N PHE A 33 3.63 -1.18 11.72
CA PHE A 33 3.67 0.04 10.92
C PHE A 33 2.46 0.10 10.02
N ALA A 34 1.96 1.32 9.81
CA ALA A 34 0.92 1.59 8.85
C ALA A 34 1.32 2.79 7.99
N ALA A 35 1.02 2.70 6.69
CA ALA A 35 1.12 3.81 5.75
C ALA A 35 -0.18 3.91 4.97
N GLU A 36 -0.59 5.12 4.63
CA GLU A 36 -1.86 5.35 3.96
C GLU A 36 -1.69 6.13 2.66
N SER A 37 -2.55 5.88 1.70
CA SER A 37 -2.76 6.77 0.57
C SER A 37 -3.53 8.02 1.03
N ASP A 38 -3.61 9.04 0.18
CA ASP A 38 -4.28 10.29 0.53
C ASP A 38 -5.76 10.06 0.80
N TYR A 39 -6.20 10.63 1.92
CA TYR A 39 -7.58 10.75 2.35
C TYR A 39 -7.95 12.23 2.45
N GLY A 40 -9.24 12.53 2.28
CA GLY A 40 -9.77 13.88 2.34
C GLY A 40 -10.88 14.06 3.38
N THR A 41 -11.38 15.29 3.47
CA THR A 41 -12.69 15.62 4.07
C THR A 41 -13.86 15.34 3.11
N HIS A 42 -13.55 14.99 1.86
CA HIS A 42 -14.38 14.46 0.77
C HIS A 42 -13.77 13.13 0.26
N PRO A 43 -14.27 12.44 -0.80
CA PRO A 43 -13.68 11.17 -1.22
C PRO A 43 -12.16 11.31 -1.39
N GLY A 44 -11.42 10.47 -0.67
CA GLY A 44 -9.97 10.28 -0.85
C GLY A 44 -9.63 9.71 -2.23
N THR A 45 -8.45 9.14 -2.35
CA THR A 45 -7.94 8.70 -3.66
C THR A 45 -8.74 7.56 -4.32
N LEU A 46 -9.53 6.81 -3.55
CA LEU A 46 -10.33 5.68 -4.06
C LEU A 46 -11.74 6.08 -4.52
N ALA A 47 -12.12 5.61 -5.71
CA ALA A 47 -13.46 5.76 -6.26
C ALA A 47 -14.26 4.45 -6.24
N VAL A 48 -15.54 4.51 -5.86
CA VAL A 48 -16.45 3.36 -5.89
C VAL A 48 -16.94 3.10 -7.32
N GLY A 49 -16.98 1.82 -7.73
CA GLY A 49 -17.50 1.42 -9.03
C GLY A 49 -16.59 1.75 -10.22
N ALA A 50 -15.34 2.14 -9.95
CA ALA A 50 -14.33 2.41 -10.96
C ALA A 50 -13.12 1.47 -10.78
N TRP A 51 -12.52 1.06 -11.89
CA TRP A 51 -11.20 0.44 -11.86
C TRP A 51 -10.17 1.48 -11.45
N GLN A 52 -9.27 1.11 -10.54
CA GLN A 52 -8.13 1.92 -10.16
C GLN A 52 -6.83 1.13 -10.24
N HIS A 53 -5.76 1.84 -10.59
CA HIS A 53 -4.41 1.31 -10.62
C HIS A 53 -3.62 1.90 -9.46
N VAL A 54 -3.10 1.03 -8.60
CA VAL A 54 -2.41 1.44 -7.37
C VAL A 54 -1.00 0.85 -7.36
N ALA A 55 -0.01 1.71 -7.15
CA ALA A 55 1.34 1.30 -6.80
C ALA A 55 1.70 1.76 -5.38
N ILE A 56 2.28 0.84 -4.62
CA ILE A 56 2.78 1.10 -3.27
C ILE A 56 4.28 0.89 -3.33
N ILE A 57 5.02 1.95 -3.01
CA ILE A 57 6.47 1.99 -3.19
C ILE A 57 7.09 2.00 -1.81
N ALA A 58 7.77 0.91 -1.44
CA ALA A 58 8.59 0.84 -0.22
C ALA A 58 10.07 0.98 -0.60
N ASP A 59 10.66 2.13 -0.30
CA ASP A 59 12.07 2.42 -0.57
C ASP A 59 12.90 2.22 0.70
N GLY A 60 13.76 1.20 0.67
CA GLY A 60 14.64 0.82 1.77
C GLY A 60 15.77 1.80 2.03
N GLY A 61 16.17 2.63 1.04
CA GLY A 61 17.24 3.61 1.20
C GLY A 61 16.91 4.69 2.24
N PRO A 62 15.87 5.51 2.01
CA PRO A 62 15.37 6.49 2.97
C PRO A 62 14.41 5.89 4.02
N ARG A 63 14.07 4.59 3.92
CA ARG A 63 13.08 3.87 4.74
C ARG A 63 11.71 4.56 4.71
N ILE A 64 11.13 4.74 3.52
CA ILE A 64 9.79 5.35 3.37
C ILE A 64 8.85 4.48 2.53
N VAL A 65 7.54 4.65 2.75
CA VAL A 65 6.48 4.15 1.88
C VAL A 65 5.70 5.32 1.29
N SER A 66 5.44 5.29 -0.02
CA SER A 66 4.57 6.22 -0.75
C SER A 66 3.57 5.48 -1.64
N PHE A 67 2.55 6.20 -2.10
CA PHE A 67 1.46 5.66 -2.93
C PHE A 67 1.33 6.45 -4.24
N VAL A 68 1.10 5.74 -5.33
CA VAL A 68 0.66 6.32 -6.60
C VAL A 68 -0.66 5.67 -6.98
N VAL A 69 -1.69 6.49 -7.21
CA VAL A 69 -3.04 6.02 -7.57
C VAL A 69 -3.44 6.68 -8.87
N ASP A 70 -3.84 5.89 -9.86
CA ASP A 70 -4.21 6.34 -11.21
C ASP A 70 -3.18 7.30 -11.83
N GLY A 71 -1.90 7.03 -11.59
CA GLY A 71 -0.79 7.84 -12.12
C GLY A 71 -0.52 9.14 -11.34
N GLU A 72 -1.19 9.38 -10.23
CA GLU A 72 -0.97 10.54 -9.36
C GLU A 72 -0.25 10.12 -8.07
N LEU A 73 0.88 10.77 -7.79
CA LEU A 73 1.58 10.60 -6.52
C LEU A 73 0.70 11.19 -5.41
N ASN A 74 0.34 10.37 -4.44
CA ASN A 74 -0.34 10.82 -3.24
C ASN A 74 0.71 11.51 -2.34
N ASP A 75 0.80 12.83 -2.46
CA ASP A 75 1.87 13.68 -1.92
C ASP A 75 1.54 14.28 -0.53
N GLY A 76 0.40 13.88 0.05
CA GLY A 76 -0.08 14.29 1.36
C GLY A 76 -1.47 14.93 1.29
N GLY A 77 -1.89 15.34 0.09
CA GLY A 77 -3.20 15.90 -0.17
C GLY A 77 -3.53 17.08 0.75
N ALA A 78 -4.78 17.17 1.18
CA ALA A 78 -5.26 18.27 2.02
C ALA A 78 -4.95 18.08 3.52
N THR A 79 -4.48 16.91 3.94
CA THR A 79 -4.51 16.49 5.35
C THR A 79 -3.13 16.23 5.95
N ARG A 80 -2.15 15.81 5.15
CA ARG A 80 -0.84 15.41 5.63
C ARG A 80 0.23 16.37 5.12
N GLN A 81 1.22 16.62 5.97
CA GLN A 81 2.38 17.45 5.62
C GLN A 81 3.22 16.81 4.50
N PHE A 82 3.21 15.47 4.41
CA PHE A 82 3.98 14.69 3.44
C PHE A 82 3.17 13.48 2.94
N GLY A 83 3.41 13.07 1.70
CA GLY A 83 2.80 11.91 1.05
C GLY A 83 3.54 10.59 1.22
N TRP A 84 4.47 10.57 2.16
CA TRP A 84 5.22 9.38 2.50
C TRP A 84 5.17 9.14 4.00
N THR A 85 5.30 7.89 4.40
CA THR A 85 5.40 7.49 5.81
C THR A 85 6.74 6.80 6.04
N ARG A 86 7.47 7.21 7.08
CA ARG A 86 8.76 6.60 7.44
C ARG A 86 8.51 5.25 8.11
N ILE A 87 9.16 4.21 7.60
CA ILE A 87 9.11 2.88 8.19
C ILE A 87 9.80 2.94 9.55
N ALA A 88 9.09 2.52 10.59
CA ALA A 88 9.57 2.48 11.97
C ALA A 88 10.89 1.70 12.06
N SER A 89 11.84 2.21 12.86
CA SER A 89 13.16 1.58 13.06
C SER A 89 13.03 0.15 13.56
N GLU A 90 12.07 -0.07 14.45
CA GLU A 90 11.76 -1.30 15.17
C GLU A 90 11.31 -2.44 14.25
N LEU A 91 10.85 -2.11 13.04
CA LEU A 91 10.63 -3.09 11.97
C LEU A 91 11.93 -3.26 11.20
N ASP A 92 12.89 -3.96 11.81
CA ASP A 92 14.22 -4.16 11.26
C ASP A 92 14.24 -5.06 10.01
N ASN A 93 13.15 -5.77 9.71
CA ASN A 93 13.06 -6.62 8.53
C ASN A 93 11.74 -6.44 7.75
N LEU A 94 11.75 -5.52 6.78
CA LEU A 94 10.71 -5.46 5.76
C LEU A 94 10.86 -6.53 4.67
N SER A 95 12.00 -7.23 4.61
CA SER A 95 12.28 -8.28 3.61
C SER A 95 11.48 -9.57 3.84
N GLY A 96 10.46 -9.51 4.70
CA GLY A 96 9.56 -10.60 5.03
C GLY A 96 9.28 -10.58 6.53
N PRO A 97 8.29 -9.80 7.01
CA PRO A 97 7.61 -10.23 8.23
C PRO A 97 7.16 -11.66 7.95
N ASN A 98 7.76 -12.64 8.63
CA ASN A 98 7.53 -14.08 8.43
C ASN A 98 6.07 -14.43 8.75
N GLY A 99 5.17 -14.07 7.83
CA GLY A 99 3.75 -14.22 7.94
C GLY A 99 3.30 -15.57 7.41
N ALA A 100 2.10 -15.62 6.86
CA ALA A 100 1.57 -16.84 6.29
C ALA A 100 2.40 -17.30 5.07
N THR A 101 2.48 -18.61 4.86
CA THR A 101 3.12 -19.20 3.66
C THR A 101 2.32 -18.98 2.38
N THR A 102 1.08 -18.49 2.50
CA THR A 102 0.20 -18.14 1.39
C THR A 102 -0.41 -16.76 1.64
N ALA A 103 -0.62 -16.00 0.57
CA ALA A 103 -1.30 -14.72 0.63
C ALA A 103 -2.70 -14.83 0.01
N ARG A 104 -3.65 -14.05 0.53
CA ARG A 104 -5.01 -13.93 0.00
C ARG A 104 -5.14 -12.63 -0.78
N ILE A 105 -5.71 -12.71 -1.97
CA ILE A 105 -6.10 -11.55 -2.77
C ILE A 105 -7.59 -11.30 -2.59
N ALA A 106 -7.97 -10.03 -2.50
CA ALA A 106 -9.35 -9.57 -2.32
C ALA A 106 -10.12 -10.22 -1.15
N PRO A 107 -9.53 -10.48 0.05
CA PRO A 107 -10.19 -11.28 1.08
C PRO A 107 -11.43 -10.62 1.73
N ALA A 108 -11.58 -9.32 1.58
CA ALA A 108 -12.62 -8.54 2.26
C ALA A 108 -13.08 -7.29 1.46
N VAL A 109 -12.78 -7.23 0.16
CA VAL A 109 -13.22 -6.10 -0.69
C VAL A 109 -14.57 -6.42 -1.31
N LEU A 110 -15.48 -5.45 -1.30
CA LEU A 110 -16.73 -5.51 -2.08
C LEU A 110 -16.44 -5.02 -3.50
N GLY A 111 -15.79 -5.87 -4.29
CA GLY A 111 -15.31 -5.56 -5.63
C GLY A 111 -14.33 -6.61 -6.11
N GLU A 112 -13.52 -6.26 -7.11
CA GLU A 112 -12.60 -7.19 -7.76
C GLU A 112 -11.17 -6.65 -7.76
N VAL A 113 -10.19 -7.55 -7.77
CA VAL A 113 -8.79 -7.24 -8.01
C VAL A 113 -8.41 -7.90 -9.33
N GLY A 114 -8.10 -7.10 -10.34
CA GLY A 114 -7.79 -7.58 -11.68
C GLY A 114 -6.39 -8.17 -11.79
N VAL A 115 -5.37 -7.36 -11.53
CA VAL A 115 -3.95 -7.76 -11.65
C VAL A 115 -3.19 -7.35 -10.40
N VAL A 116 -2.29 -8.24 -9.95
CA VAL A 116 -1.35 -7.99 -8.85
C VAL A 116 0.06 -8.30 -9.34
N ARG A 117 1.00 -7.38 -9.11
CA ARG A 117 2.43 -7.59 -9.36
C ARG A 117 3.25 -7.24 -8.14
N PHE A 118 4.29 -8.03 -7.91
CA PHE A 118 5.31 -7.78 -6.91
C PHE A 118 6.63 -7.51 -7.60
N TYR A 119 7.34 -6.50 -7.11
CA TYR A 119 8.67 -6.14 -7.58
C TYR A 119 9.67 -6.41 -6.46
N ASN A 120 10.83 -6.98 -6.81
CA ASN A 120 11.93 -7.23 -5.87
C ASN A 120 12.83 -5.99 -5.65
N ARG A 121 12.38 -4.84 -6.13
CA ARG A 121 12.98 -3.52 -5.93
C ARG A 121 11.88 -2.48 -5.79
N TYR A 122 12.20 -1.34 -5.20
CA TYR A 122 11.31 -0.19 -5.27
C TYR A 122 11.22 0.30 -6.73
N LEU A 123 10.03 0.72 -7.12
CA LEU A 123 9.81 1.47 -8.35
C LEU A 123 10.08 2.95 -8.07
N THR A 124 10.55 3.68 -9.08
CA THR A 124 10.46 5.14 -9.04
C THR A 124 9.00 5.58 -9.26
N THR A 125 8.65 6.79 -8.84
CA THR A 125 7.33 7.37 -9.14
C THR A 125 7.05 7.36 -10.65
N SER A 126 8.02 7.72 -11.48
CA SER A 126 7.87 7.72 -12.94
C SER A 126 7.59 6.32 -13.52
N GLU A 127 8.20 5.27 -12.97
CA GLU A 127 7.90 3.89 -13.37
C GLU A 127 6.48 3.48 -12.98
N ALA A 128 6.03 3.82 -11.77
CA ALA A 128 4.66 3.56 -11.33
C ALA A 128 3.62 4.27 -12.21
N VAL A 129 3.88 5.54 -12.58
CA VAL A 129 3.05 6.29 -13.54
C VAL A 129 3.11 5.66 -14.94
N GLY A 130 4.27 5.18 -15.36
CA GLY A 130 4.45 4.47 -16.62
C GLY A 130 3.60 3.19 -16.70
N ASN A 131 3.60 2.38 -15.64
CA ASN A 131 2.77 1.18 -15.56
C ASN A 131 1.26 1.49 -15.69
N TRP A 132 0.80 2.54 -15.00
CA TRP A 132 -0.59 3.00 -15.12
C TRP A 132 -0.95 3.36 -16.57
N ARG A 133 -0.12 4.17 -17.24
CA ARG A 133 -0.34 4.57 -18.64
C ARG A 133 -0.31 3.40 -19.62
N ALA A 134 0.49 2.38 -19.32
CA ALA A 134 0.54 1.16 -20.12
C ALA A 134 -0.68 0.24 -19.90
N GLY A 135 -1.53 0.53 -18.91
CA GLY A 135 -2.62 -0.36 -18.49
C GLY A 135 -2.11 -1.71 -17.98
N SER A 136 -0.83 -1.75 -17.54
CA SER A 136 -0.16 -2.98 -17.17
C SER A 136 -0.41 -3.29 -15.72
#